data_AF-A0A833SMV4-F1
#
_entry.id   AF-A0A833SMV4-F1
#
_cell.length_a   1.000
_cell.length_b   1.000
_cell.length_c   1.000
_cell.angle_alpha   90.00
_cell.angle_beta   90.00
_cell.angle_gamma   90.00
#
_symmetry.space_group_name_H-M   'P 1'
#
loop_
_entity.id
_entity.type
_entity.pdbx_description
1 polymer ?
#
loop_
_entity_poly.entity_id
_entity_poly.type
_entity_poly.pdbx_seq_one_letter_code
_entity_poly.pdbx_strand_id
1 'polypeptide(L)'
;MRSLEKYLGADFVLALSKVADISPEIALEAFQKAVCVGRAEVVKVLLSTYSYPLSVKEEALESAARTGRHGIVEEICASADWSLNVLDKAISVATNTNVLAVLRAKKIANFN
;
A
#
# COMPACT_ATOMS: atom_id res chain seq x y z
N MET A 1 4.20 19.48 -22.46
CA MET A 1 4.16 18.05 -22.07
C MET A 1 3.09 17.86 -21.01
N ARG A 2 1.85 17.57 -21.42
CA ARG A 2 0.72 17.24 -20.53
C ARG A 2 0.16 15.90 -20.99
N SER A 3 -0.28 15.08 -20.03
CA SER A 3 -1.15 13.89 -20.21
C SER A 3 -0.50 12.52 -20.45
N LEU A 4 0.44 12.10 -19.60
CA LEU A 4 0.60 10.67 -19.28
C LEU A 4 0.17 10.30 -17.84
N GLU A 5 0.18 11.28 -16.92
CA GLU A 5 -0.20 11.05 -15.51
C GLU A 5 -1.69 10.72 -15.29
N LYS A 6 -2.57 11.00 -16.25
CA LYS A 6 -4.01 10.72 -16.12
C LYS A 6 -4.42 9.29 -16.51
N TYR A 7 -3.53 8.52 -17.16
CA TYR A 7 -3.88 7.23 -17.78
C TYR A 7 -3.10 6.02 -17.24
N LEU A 8 -2.33 6.17 -16.16
CA LEU A 8 -1.83 5.04 -15.38
C LEU A 8 -2.97 4.42 -14.56
N GLY A 9 -3.97 3.86 -15.26
CA GLY A 9 -4.99 3.01 -14.67
C GLY A 9 -4.37 1.70 -14.17
N ALA A 10 -5.08 1.02 -13.28
CA ALA A 10 -4.68 -0.31 -12.80
C ALA A 10 -4.33 -1.25 -13.96
N ASP A 11 -5.08 -1.14 -15.05
CA ASP A 11 -4.88 -1.93 -16.28
C ASP A 11 -3.52 -1.68 -16.96
N PHE A 12 -2.95 -0.48 -16.88
CA PHE A 12 -1.66 -0.18 -17.50
C PHE A 12 -0.49 -0.72 -16.68
N VAL A 13 -0.55 -0.63 -15.35
CA VAL A 13 0.44 -1.26 -14.46
C VAL A 13 0.31 -2.79 -14.51
N LEU A 14 -0.92 -3.31 -14.58
CA LEU A 14 -1.19 -4.73 -14.79
C LEU A 14 -0.67 -5.21 -16.15
N ALA A 15 -0.81 -4.40 -17.21
CA ALA A 15 -0.25 -4.72 -18.53
C ALA A 15 1.29 -4.70 -18.50
N LEU A 16 1.92 -3.69 -17.87
CA LEU A 16 3.38 -3.63 -17.77
C LEU A 16 3.97 -4.79 -16.95
N SER A 17 3.37 -5.13 -15.81
CA SER A 17 3.81 -6.26 -14.98
C SER A 17 3.66 -7.63 -15.67
N LYS A 18 2.81 -7.74 -16.69
CA LYS A 18 2.60 -8.98 -17.46
C LYS A 18 3.42 -9.06 -18.75
N VAL A 19 3.85 -7.92 -19.29
CA VAL A 19 4.49 -7.84 -20.62
C VAL A 19 5.99 -7.53 -20.53
N ALA A 20 6.44 -6.89 -19.45
CA ALA A 20 7.83 -6.53 -19.22
C ALA A 20 8.30 -7.06 -17.86
N ASP A 21 9.50 -7.64 -17.85
CA ASP A 21 10.25 -7.92 -16.63
C ASP A 21 10.70 -6.55 -16.06
N ILE A 22 9.80 -5.87 -15.36
CA ILE A 22 10.09 -4.58 -14.74
C ILE A 22 11.05 -4.81 -13.57
N SER A 23 12.14 -4.04 -13.56
CA SER A 23 13.17 -4.19 -12.55
C SER A 23 12.59 -3.92 -11.14
N PRO A 24 13.17 -4.51 -10.07
CA PRO A 24 12.73 -4.27 -8.70
C PRO A 24 12.66 -2.79 -8.32
N GLU A 25 13.54 -1.96 -8.88
CA GLU A 25 13.57 -0.51 -8.66
C GLU A 25 12.33 0.17 -9.26
N ILE A 26 11.95 -0.21 -10.48
CA ILE A 26 10.75 0.31 -11.15
C ILE A 26 9.49 -0.14 -10.41
N ALA A 27 9.45 -1.40 -9.95
CA ALA A 27 8.34 -1.92 -9.17
C ALA A 27 8.19 -1.16 -7.84
N LEU A 28 9.29 -0.87 -7.15
CA LEU A 28 9.30 -0.07 -5.92
C LEU A 28 8.78 1.36 -6.16
N GLU A 29 9.26 2.04 -7.21
CA GLU A 29 8.80 3.38 -7.55
C GLU A 29 7.30 3.39 -7.88
N ALA A 30 6.84 2.41 -8.66
CA ALA A 30 5.42 2.25 -8.99
C ALA A 30 4.57 2.03 -7.73
N PHE A 31 5.06 1.21 -6.78
CA PHE A 31 4.38 0.95 -5.52
C PHE A 31 4.27 2.22 -4.66
N GLN A 32 5.38 2.93 -4.45
CA GLN A 32 5.39 4.17 -3.67
C GLN A 32 4.48 5.23 -4.30
N LYS A 33 4.50 5.37 -5.63
CA LYS A 33 3.62 6.29 -6.36
C LYS A 33 2.15 5.90 -6.21
N ALA A 34 1.82 4.61 -6.33
CA ALA A 34 0.46 4.12 -6.18
C ALA A 34 -0.10 4.36 -4.77
N VAL A 35 0.71 4.15 -3.73
CA VAL A 35 0.37 4.46 -2.33
C VAL A 35 0.10 5.96 -2.16
N CYS A 36 1.00 6.82 -2.64
CA CYS A 36 0.88 8.27 -2.54
C CYS A 36 -0.40 8.82 -3.23
N VAL A 37 -0.66 8.33 -4.45
CA VAL A 37 -1.83 8.73 -5.25
C VAL A 37 -3.13 8.10 -4.74
N GLY A 38 -3.05 7.01 -3.95
CA GLY A 38 -4.21 6.30 -3.42
C GLY A 38 -4.83 5.30 -4.39
N ARG A 39 -4.02 4.65 -5.24
CA ARG A 39 -4.47 3.65 -6.23
C ARG A 39 -4.49 2.24 -5.62
N ALA A 40 -5.55 1.90 -4.88
CA ALA A 40 -5.64 0.63 -4.13
C ALA A 40 -5.48 -0.61 -5.00
N GLU A 41 -6.15 -0.68 -6.15
CA GLU A 41 -6.04 -1.81 -7.09
C GLU A 41 -4.62 -2.01 -7.61
N VAL A 42 -3.88 -0.93 -7.86
CA VAL A 42 -2.47 -0.99 -8.28
C VAL A 42 -1.61 -1.52 -7.14
N VAL A 43 -1.82 -1.04 -5.92
CA VAL A 43 -1.11 -1.50 -4.73
C VAL A 43 -1.32 -2.99 -4.50
N LYS A 44 -2.55 -3.46 -4.62
CA LYS A 44 -2.90 -4.88 -4.51
C LYS A 44 -2.15 -5.76 -5.53
N VAL A 45 -2.17 -5.34 -6.80
CA VAL A 45 -1.44 -6.05 -7.88
C VAL A 45 0.05 -6.07 -7.57
N LEU A 46 0.63 -4.94 -7.18
CA LEU A 46 2.06 -4.86 -6.90
C LEU A 46 2.45 -5.71 -5.68
N LEU A 47 1.66 -5.70 -4.61
CA LEU A 47 1.89 -6.52 -3.41
C LEU A 47 1.76 -8.03 -3.67
N SER A 48 0.92 -8.43 -4.62
CA SER A 48 0.76 -9.84 -5.02
C SER A 48 1.80 -10.31 -6.03
N THR A 49 2.38 -9.39 -6.80
CA THR A 49 3.37 -9.70 -7.84
C THR A 49 4.81 -9.63 -7.32
N TYR A 50 5.11 -8.70 -6.42
CA TYR A 50 6.48 -8.42 -5.96
C TYR A 50 6.63 -8.60 -4.45
N SER A 51 7.77 -9.15 -4.05
CA SER A 51 8.15 -9.24 -2.64
C SER A 51 8.92 -7.99 -2.21
N TYR A 52 8.24 -7.08 -1.53
CA TYR A 52 8.87 -5.89 -0.95
C TYR A 52 9.49 -6.19 0.43
N PRO A 53 10.61 -5.54 0.78
CA PRO A 53 11.11 -5.53 2.14
C PRO A 53 10.05 -5.05 3.13
N LEU A 54 10.04 -5.61 4.35
CA LEU A 54 9.06 -5.22 5.37
C LEU A 54 9.10 -3.71 5.66
N SER A 55 10.30 -3.12 5.72
CA SER A 55 10.49 -1.67 5.93
C SER A 55 9.77 -0.81 4.89
N VAL A 56 9.75 -1.23 3.63
CA VAL A 56 9.01 -0.54 2.56
C VAL A 56 7.51 -0.61 2.80
N LYS A 57 7.00 -1.77 3.21
CA LYS A 57 5.57 -1.93 3.52
C LYS A 57 5.18 -1.15 4.78
N GLU A 58 6.04 -1.08 5.81
CA GLU A 58 5.84 -0.28 7.02
C GLU A 58 5.70 1.21 6.70
N GLU A 59 6.63 1.75 5.90
CA GLU A 59 6.58 3.15 5.46
C GLU A 59 5.30 3.44 4.67
N ALA A 60 4.93 2.53 3.77
CA ALA A 60 3.71 2.65 2.99
C ALA A 60 2.45 2.61 3.87
N LEU A 61 2.41 1.75 4.89
CA LEU A 61 1.31 1.67 5.86
C LEU A 61 1.16 2.97 6.63
N GLU A 62 2.26 3.50 7.18
CA GLU A 62 2.26 4.78 7.91
C GLU A 62 1.84 5.95 7.03
N SER A 63 2.33 6.00 5.79
CA SER A 63 1.98 7.04 4.83
C SER A 63 0.50 6.99 4.47
N ALA A 64 -0.02 5.79 4.17
CA ALA A 64 -1.44 5.57 3.87
C ALA A 64 -2.33 5.90 5.08
N ALA A 65 -1.90 5.54 6.30
CA ALA A 65 -2.63 5.86 7.51
C ALA A 65 -2.70 7.38 7.76
N ARG A 66 -1.55 8.07 7.66
CA ARG A 66 -1.44 9.52 7.83
C ARG A 66 -2.31 10.30 6.85
N THR A 67 -2.37 9.83 5.61
CA THR A 67 -3.12 10.47 4.52
C THR A 67 -4.56 9.97 4.39
N GLY A 68 -5.01 9.07 5.27
CA GLY A 68 -6.40 8.60 5.32
C GLY A 68 -6.78 7.67 4.16
N ARG A 69 -5.82 7.00 3.52
CA ARG A 69 -6.04 6.14 2.34
C ARG A 69 -6.58 4.76 2.75
N HIS A 70 -7.86 4.71 3.13
CA HIS A 70 -8.55 3.50 3.60
C HIS A 70 -8.21 2.23 2.82
N GLY A 71 -8.51 2.19 1.52
CA GLY A 71 -8.30 0.97 0.71
C GLY A 71 -6.84 0.56 0.58
N ILE A 72 -5.90 1.51 0.68
CA ILE A 72 -4.46 1.20 0.68
C ILE A 72 -4.07 0.53 2.01
N VAL A 73 -4.60 1.03 3.13
CA VAL A 73 -4.35 0.45 4.46
C VAL A 73 -4.88 -0.98 4.51
N GLU A 74 -6.07 -1.25 3.97
CA GLU A 74 -6.61 -2.61 3.88
C GLU A 74 -5.69 -3.56 3.11
N GLU A 75 -5.28 -3.17 1.91
CA GLU A 75 -4.44 -4.01 1.05
C GLU A 75 -3.04 -4.24 1.68
N ILE A 76 -2.44 -3.21 2.29
CA ILE A 76 -1.15 -3.36 2.97
C ILE A 76 -1.30 -4.23 4.23
N CYS A 77 -2.34 -4.04 5.04
CA CYS A 77 -2.61 -4.85 6.23
C CYS A 77 -2.83 -6.33 5.89
N ALA A 78 -3.44 -6.64 4.74
CA ALA A 78 -3.65 -8.00 4.27
C ALA A 78 -2.35 -8.67 3.76
N SER A 79 -1.33 -7.88 3.39
CA SER A 79 -0.12 -8.37 2.71
C SER A 79 1.00 -8.89 3.63
N ALA A 80 0.83 -8.80 4.95
CA ALA A 80 1.83 -9.21 5.93
C ALA A 80 1.23 -9.40 7.33
N ASP A 81 1.98 -10.11 8.18
CA ASP A 81 1.80 -10.08 9.62
C ASP A 81 2.57 -8.92 10.23
N TRP A 82 1.87 -8.12 11.04
CA TRP A 82 2.40 -6.89 11.58
C TRP A 82 2.68 -7.03 13.07
N SER A 83 3.81 -6.45 13.51
CA SER A 83 4.11 -6.31 14.92
C SER A 83 3.17 -5.28 15.57
N LEU A 84 2.96 -5.42 16.88
CA LEU A 84 2.21 -4.43 17.67
C LEU A 84 2.75 -3.01 17.47
N ASN A 85 4.07 -2.86 17.47
CA ASN A 85 4.73 -1.56 17.35
C ASN A 85 4.40 -0.85 16.03
N VAL A 86 4.38 -1.60 14.92
CA VAL A 86 4.03 -1.04 13.61
C VAL A 86 2.56 -0.61 13.58
N LEU A 87 1.65 -1.46 14.08
CA LEU A 87 0.23 -1.13 14.13
C LEU A 87 -0.05 0.06 15.05
N ASP A 88 0.62 0.16 16.20
CA ASP A 88 0.48 1.28 17.13
C ASP A 88 0.99 2.60 16.53
N LYS A 89 2.12 2.55 15.81
CA LYS A 89 2.62 3.71 15.09
C LYS A 89 1.66 4.15 13.99
N ALA A 90 1.14 3.21 13.19
CA ALA A 90 0.14 3.51 12.16
C ALA A 90 -1.16 4.10 12.77
N ILE A 91 -1.63 3.57 13.90
CA ILE A 91 -2.80 4.09 14.62
C ILE A 91 -2.55 5.52 15.13
N SER A 92 -1.35 5.81 15.67
CA SER A 92 -1.02 7.13 16.20
C SER A 92 -1.00 8.24 15.15
N VAL A 93 -0.69 7.90 13.89
CA VAL A 93 -0.67 8.87 12.78
C VAL A 93 -1.96 8.89 11.97
N ALA A 94 -2.87 7.93 12.19
CA ALA A 94 -4.11 7.82 11.44
C ALA A 94 -5.05 8.99 11.76
N THR A 95 -5.41 9.74 10.72
CA THR A 95 -6.29 10.92 10.82
C THR A 95 -7.75 10.59 10.48
N ASN A 96 -8.00 9.42 9.88
CA ASN A 96 -9.31 8.99 9.38
C ASN A 96 -9.90 7.88 10.25
N THR A 97 -11.20 8.00 10.59
CA THR A 97 -11.91 7.03 11.45
C THR A 97 -12.00 5.62 10.86
N ASN A 98 -12.15 5.50 9.54
CA ASN A 98 -12.24 4.20 8.88
C ASN A 98 -10.87 3.50 8.86
N VAL A 99 -9.80 4.27 8.62
CA VAL A 99 -8.42 3.78 8.78
C VAL A 99 -8.16 3.29 10.21
N LEU A 100 -8.56 4.08 11.22
CA LEU A 100 -8.43 3.68 12.63
C LEU A 100 -9.16 2.38 12.93
N ALA A 101 -10.37 2.19 12.37
CA ALA A 101 -11.13 0.97 12.54
C ALA A 101 -10.40 -0.25 11.95
N VAL A 102 -9.87 -0.13 10.72
CA VAL A 102 -9.11 -1.20 10.06
C VAL A 102 -7.87 -1.59 10.87
N LEU A 103 -7.07 -0.60 11.28
CA LEU A 103 -5.83 -0.85 12.03
C LEU A 103 -6.10 -1.49 13.39
N ARG A 104 -7.15 -1.04 14.10
CA ARG A 104 -7.55 -1.63 15.38
C ARG A 104 -8.07 -3.06 15.21
N ALA A 105 -8.88 -3.30 14.18
CA ALA A 105 -9.36 -4.64 13.87
C ALA A 105 -8.19 -5.59 13.55
N LYS A 106 -7.24 -5.14 12.73
CA LYS A 106 -6.02 -5.92 12.42
C LYS A 106 -5.18 -6.18 13.66
N LYS A 107 -5.04 -5.20 14.56
CA LYS A 107 -4.33 -5.36 15.85
C LYS A 107 -5.00 -6.43 16.71
N ILE A 108 -6.32 -6.41 16.83
CA ILE A 108 -7.06 -7.40 17.63
C ILE A 108 -6.90 -8.80 17.00
N ALA A 109 -7.02 -8.92 15.67
CA ALA A 109 -6.90 -10.20 14.97
C ALA A 109 -5.50 -10.84 15.05
N ASN A 110 -4.44 -10.04 15.17
CA ASN A 110 -3.06 -10.54 15.23
C ASN A 110 -2.62 -11.02 16.62
N PHE A 111 -3.35 -10.66 17.69
CA PHE A 111 -2.91 -10.88 19.07
C PHE A 111 -4.00 -11.44 20.00
N ASN A 112 -5.10 -11.93 19.42
CA ASN A 112 -6.10 -12.78 20.08
C ASN A 112 -5.88 -14.23 19.67
#